data_AF-A0A978T5T4-F1
#
_entry.id   AF-A0A978T5T4-F1
#
_cell.length_a   1.000
_cell.length_b   1.000
_cell.length_c   1.000
_cell.angle_alpha   90.00
_cell.angle_beta   90.00
_cell.angle_gamma   90.00
#
_symmetry.space_group_name_H-M   'P 1'
#
loop_
_entity.id
_entity.type
_entity.pdbx_description
1 polymer ?
#
loop_
_entity_poly.entity_id
_entity_poly.type
_entity_poly.pdbx_seq_one_letter_code
_entity_poly.pdbx_strand_id
1 'polypeptide(L)'
;MEKIEFLNITINNITLPELLPLLTEKGGFVVTPNVDHIVKLQTDAEFLKAYRIADYVICDSKILQYTLKLLGKPIKEKISGSDLLPAFYRYNRHNRDIRIFLLGGKEGVAQQARLNINRKVGWEMVVGALSPSFGFEKNEAECQEIVTKINQSRANVLVIGVGAPKQEKWIVKHRPQLPNVRLFLPLGAAIDFEAGYKQRAPRWMSDIGLEWLHRLLSEPGRLWKRYLVESLPFFFHVIRHRFNLYRYNPLREIQSLPIGLLLYRVGLITEQELELVLQIQREKNYGTRFGEIATDLGLVSPDTVQFFAEELPKIVGTCDILLIGEYLQRAHLVSPSQIDFSLEKQQKFPGKRIGEILVEEGYISQKTLDWFIEFQYLLRNQKGKKTSFRDLYGELQSLRGVNHE
;
A
#
# COMPACT_ATOMS: atom_id res chain seq x y z
N MET A 1 -6.52 3.59 -17.83
CA MET A 1 -5.06 3.44 -17.65
C MET A 1 -4.76 1.96 -17.54
N GLU A 2 -3.94 1.43 -18.46
CA GLU A 2 -3.54 0.02 -18.43
C GLU A 2 -2.73 -0.30 -17.17
N LYS A 3 -2.95 -1.49 -16.61
CA LYS A 3 -2.36 -1.96 -15.35
C LYS A 3 -1.68 -3.31 -15.58
N ILE A 4 -0.47 -3.46 -15.07
CA ILE A 4 0.35 -4.67 -15.19
C ILE A 4 0.49 -5.31 -13.81
N GLU A 5 -0.06 -6.50 -13.66
CA GLU A 5 0.19 -7.32 -12.47
C GLU A 5 1.60 -7.92 -12.50
N PHE A 6 2.35 -7.67 -11.43
CA PHE A 6 3.68 -8.21 -11.24
C PHE A 6 3.92 -8.53 -9.77
N LEU A 7 4.17 -9.81 -9.49
CA LEU A 7 4.29 -10.34 -8.13
C LEU A 7 3.08 -9.94 -7.27
N ASN A 8 3.27 -9.17 -6.21
CA ASN A 8 2.23 -8.73 -5.28
C ASN A 8 1.80 -7.26 -5.46
N ILE A 9 2.14 -6.62 -6.57
CA ILE A 9 1.73 -5.26 -6.89
C ILE A 9 1.14 -5.15 -8.30
N THR A 10 0.43 -4.04 -8.52
CA THR A 10 -0.08 -3.64 -9.83
C THR A 10 0.61 -2.36 -10.25
N ILE A 11 1.31 -2.37 -11.38
CA ILE A 11 2.07 -1.23 -11.92
C ILE A 11 1.23 -0.55 -12.99
N ASN A 12 1.17 0.78 -12.98
CA ASN A 12 0.50 1.54 -14.03
C ASN A 12 1.39 1.64 -15.27
N ASN A 13 0.86 1.23 -16.42
CA ASN A 13 1.54 1.32 -17.70
C ASN A 13 1.30 2.69 -18.34
N ILE A 14 2.05 3.68 -17.90
CA ILE A 14 1.85 5.10 -18.24
C ILE A 14 3.18 5.80 -18.52
N THR A 15 3.15 6.77 -19.43
CA THR A 15 4.28 7.66 -19.74
C THR A 15 4.25 8.91 -18.87
N LEU A 16 5.39 9.61 -18.79
CA LEU A 16 5.48 10.84 -18.01
C LEU A 16 4.55 11.95 -18.53
N PRO A 17 4.42 12.19 -19.86
CA PRO A 17 3.45 13.16 -20.38
C PRO A 17 1.99 12.80 -20.08
N GLU A 18 1.65 11.51 -20.03
CA GLU A 18 0.30 11.06 -19.63
C GLU A 18 0.07 11.25 -18.11
N LEU A 19 1.11 11.09 -17.29
CA LEU A 19 1.02 11.14 -15.82
C LEU A 19 0.89 12.57 -15.28
N LEU A 20 1.66 13.53 -15.82
CA LEU A 20 1.71 14.91 -15.33
C LEU A 20 0.35 15.64 -15.21
N PRO A 21 -0.55 15.60 -16.23
CA PRO A 21 -1.87 16.21 -16.10
C PRO A 21 -2.71 15.54 -15.00
N LEU A 22 -2.64 14.20 -14.88
CA LEU A 22 -3.37 13.45 -13.84
C LEU A 22 -2.93 13.88 -12.43
N LEU A 23 -1.62 14.01 -12.20
CA LEU A 23 -1.11 14.47 -10.90
C LEU A 23 -1.52 15.91 -10.58
N THR A 24 -1.62 16.76 -11.60
CA THR A 24 -1.97 18.17 -11.46
C THR A 24 -3.46 18.35 -11.14
N GLU A 25 -4.32 17.64 -11.87
CA GLU A 25 -5.78 17.79 -11.77
C GLU A 25 -6.37 16.98 -10.62
N LYS A 26 -5.92 15.73 -10.44
CA LYS A 26 -6.52 14.78 -9.50
C LYS A 26 -5.73 14.64 -8.19
N GLY A 27 -4.47 15.06 -8.18
CA GLY A 27 -3.56 14.73 -7.09
C GLY A 27 -3.31 13.22 -7.03
N GLY A 28 -3.13 12.70 -5.82
CA GLY A 28 -2.99 11.28 -5.52
C GLY A 28 -1.73 10.93 -4.74
N PHE A 29 -1.56 9.65 -4.46
CA PHE A 29 -0.38 9.08 -3.82
C PHE A 29 0.42 8.27 -4.85
N VAL A 30 1.65 8.73 -5.15
CA VAL A 30 2.51 8.14 -6.18
C VAL A 30 3.64 7.33 -5.54
N VAL A 31 3.72 6.04 -5.81
CA VAL A 31 4.85 5.18 -5.38
C VAL A 31 5.67 4.74 -6.59
N THR A 32 6.99 4.67 -6.39
CA THR A 32 7.96 4.43 -7.47
C THR A 32 8.79 3.17 -7.19
N PRO A 33 8.26 1.95 -7.42
CA PRO A 33 8.99 0.72 -7.15
C PRO A 33 10.26 0.58 -8.00
N ASN A 34 11.38 0.36 -7.31
CA ASN A 34 12.60 -0.22 -7.87
C ASN A 34 12.80 -1.65 -7.34
N VAL A 35 13.86 -2.33 -7.77
CA VAL A 35 14.16 -3.73 -7.41
C VAL A 35 14.15 -3.96 -5.89
N ASP A 36 14.77 -3.07 -5.12
CA ASP A 36 14.81 -3.18 -3.65
C ASP A 36 13.41 -3.03 -3.03
N HIS A 37 12.55 -2.19 -3.61
CA HIS A 37 11.17 -2.07 -3.16
C HIS A 37 10.43 -3.38 -3.42
N ILE A 38 10.58 -3.96 -4.61
CA ILE A 38 9.95 -5.24 -4.96
C ILE A 38 10.31 -6.33 -3.95
N VAL A 39 11.58 -6.43 -3.53
CA VAL A 39 12.00 -7.39 -2.52
C VAL A 39 11.37 -7.10 -1.16
N LYS A 40 11.44 -5.86 -0.67
CA LYS A 40 10.85 -5.46 0.63
C LYS A 40 9.35 -5.69 0.68
N LEU A 41 8.64 -5.44 -0.42
CA LEU A 41 7.20 -5.67 -0.54
C LEU A 41 6.82 -7.13 -0.34
N GLN A 42 7.74 -8.08 -0.53
CA GLN A 42 7.46 -9.49 -0.27
C GLN A 42 7.29 -9.77 1.21
N THR A 43 7.95 -9.02 2.10
CA THR A 43 8.07 -9.31 3.54
C THR A 43 7.48 -8.24 4.45
N ASP A 44 7.34 -7.00 3.99
CA ASP A 44 6.83 -5.87 4.78
C ASP A 44 5.36 -5.55 4.42
N ALA A 45 4.44 -5.99 5.27
CA ALA A 45 2.99 -5.85 5.06
C ALA A 45 2.52 -4.38 5.10
N GLU A 46 3.10 -3.55 5.97
CA GLU A 46 2.75 -2.13 6.03
C GLU A 46 3.25 -1.38 4.78
N PHE A 47 4.44 -1.73 4.29
CA PHE A 47 4.95 -1.16 3.05
C PHE A 47 4.09 -1.59 1.86
N LEU A 48 3.64 -2.83 1.83
CA LEU A 48 2.72 -3.31 0.80
C LEU A 48 1.35 -2.62 0.86
N LYS A 49 0.82 -2.35 2.06
CA LYS A 49 -0.40 -1.56 2.24
C LYS A 49 -0.28 -0.19 1.56
N ALA A 50 0.86 0.48 1.68
CA ALA A 50 1.10 1.75 1.01
C ALA A 50 0.97 1.63 -0.52
N TYR A 51 1.49 0.55 -1.12
CA TYR A 51 1.38 0.29 -2.56
C TYR A 51 -0.03 -0.04 -3.02
N ARG A 52 -0.84 -0.67 -2.17
CA ARG A 52 -2.23 -1.03 -2.50
C ARG A 52 -3.18 0.15 -2.48
N ILE A 53 -2.92 1.12 -1.60
CA ILE A 53 -3.72 2.34 -1.52
C ILE A 53 -3.15 3.48 -2.38
N ALA A 54 -2.01 3.27 -3.04
CA ALA A 54 -1.43 4.24 -3.95
C ALA A 54 -2.31 4.40 -5.19
N ASP A 55 -2.53 5.65 -5.59
CA ASP A 55 -3.30 5.98 -6.79
C ASP A 55 -2.47 5.68 -8.06
N TYR A 56 -1.15 5.86 -7.96
CA TYR A 56 -0.20 5.63 -9.05
C TYR A 56 1.02 4.83 -8.58
N VAL A 57 1.26 3.67 -9.18
CA VAL A 57 2.43 2.81 -8.99
C VAL A 57 3.24 2.85 -10.29
N ILE A 58 4.38 3.56 -10.27
CA ILE A 58 5.14 3.90 -11.48
C ILE A 58 6.52 3.24 -11.46
N CYS A 59 6.92 2.58 -12.55
CA CYS A 59 8.21 1.89 -12.58
C CYS A 59 9.42 2.84 -12.53
N ASP A 60 10.23 2.74 -11.47
CA ASP A 60 11.45 3.53 -11.24
C ASP A 60 12.72 2.88 -11.83
N SER A 61 12.66 1.61 -12.21
CA SER A 61 13.86 0.81 -12.51
C SER A 61 13.91 0.29 -13.94
N LYS A 62 15.05 0.51 -14.62
CA LYS A 62 15.35 -0.14 -15.90
C LYS A 62 15.44 -1.67 -15.78
N ILE A 63 15.96 -2.18 -14.67
CA ILE A 63 15.99 -3.62 -14.41
C ILE A 63 14.57 -4.17 -14.37
N LEU A 64 13.65 -3.46 -13.70
CA LEU A 64 12.23 -3.84 -13.66
C LEU A 64 11.58 -3.72 -15.04
N GLN A 65 11.86 -2.65 -15.80
CA GLN A 65 11.41 -2.48 -17.19
C GLN A 65 11.81 -3.66 -18.07
N TYR A 66 13.08 -4.07 -18.04
CA TYR A 66 13.59 -5.20 -18.81
C TYR A 66 13.00 -6.53 -18.34
N THR A 67 12.87 -6.71 -17.02
CA THR A 67 12.24 -7.92 -16.45
C THR A 67 10.81 -8.08 -16.97
N LEU A 68 10.01 -7.02 -16.91
CA LEU A 68 8.63 -7.03 -17.39
C LEU A 68 8.54 -7.27 -18.90
N LYS A 69 9.46 -6.69 -19.69
CA LYS A 69 9.58 -6.97 -21.13
C LYS A 69 9.89 -8.46 -21.39
N LEU A 70 10.81 -9.06 -20.65
CA LEU A 70 11.14 -10.49 -20.76
C LEU A 70 9.98 -11.41 -20.37
N LEU A 71 9.10 -10.95 -19.48
CA LEU A 71 7.87 -11.65 -19.08
C LEU A 71 6.69 -11.40 -20.04
N GLY A 72 6.90 -10.71 -21.15
CA GLY A 72 5.85 -10.40 -22.12
C GLY A 72 4.87 -9.30 -21.70
N LYS A 73 5.21 -8.51 -20.67
CA LYS A 73 4.39 -7.41 -20.15
C LYS A 73 5.16 -6.07 -20.20
N PRO A 74 5.54 -5.55 -21.37
CA PRO A 74 6.38 -4.37 -21.46
C PRO A 74 5.71 -3.14 -20.85
N ILE A 75 6.47 -2.37 -20.07
CA ILE A 75 6.04 -1.03 -19.62
C ILE A 75 6.50 0.04 -20.61
N LYS A 76 5.64 1.04 -20.85
CA LYS A 76 5.86 2.15 -21.78
C LYS A 76 7.11 2.95 -21.41
N GLU A 77 7.27 3.30 -20.14
CA GLU A 77 8.34 4.20 -19.69
C GLU A 77 8.83 3.85 -18.27
N LYS A 78 10.14 4.05 -18.04
CA LYS A 78 10.71 4.13 -16.69
C LYS A 78 10.68 5.59 -16.26
N ILE A 79 10.10 5.87 -15.11
CA ILE A 79 9.99 7.23 -14.56
C ILE A 79 10.55 7.19 -13.14
N SER A 80 11.76 7.72 -12.93
CA SER A 80 12.30 7.81 -11.57
C SER A 80 11.80 9.03 -10.82
N GLY A 81 11.89 9.03 -9.49
CA GLY A 81 11.59 10.22 -8.70
C GLY A 81 12.46 11.43 -9.07
N SER A 82 13.70 11.18 -9.48
CA SER A 82 14.63 12.20 -10.01
C SER A 82 14.27 12.75 -11.40
N ASP A 83 13.38 12.06 -12.13
CA ASP A 83 12.79 12.55 -13.38
C ASP A 83 11.42 13.21 -13.12
N LEU A 84 10.61 12.62 -12.23
CA LEU A 84 9.26 13.04 -11.93
C LEU A 84 9.18 14.42 -11.27
N LEU A 85 9.99 14.68 -10.23
CA LEU A 85 9.97 15.97 -9.54
C LEU A 85 10.27 17.16 -10.48
N PRO A 86 11.37 17.15 -11.25
CA PRO A 86 11.64 18.22 -12.21
C PRO A 86 10.62 18.35 -13.32
N ALA A 87 10.12 17.24 -13.84
CA ALA A 87 9.06 17.30 -14.84
C ALA A 87 7.78 17.93 -14.26
N PHE A 88 7.40 17.56 -13.03
CA PHE A 88 6.20 18.07 -12.35
C PHE A 88 6.24 19.58 -12.11
N TYR A 89 7.31 20.12 -11.50
CA TYR A 89 7.38 21.57 -11.25
C TYR A 89 7.56 22.39 -12.53
N ARG A 90 8.16 21.81 -13.59
CA ARG A 90 8.27 22.49 -14.90
C ARG A 90 6.95 22.51 -15.64
N TYR A 91 6.21 21.40 -15.64
CA TYR A 91 4.87 21.33 -16.20
C TYR A 91 3.94 22.36 -15.54
N ASN A 92 4.02 22.46 -14.21
CA ASN A 92 3.21 23.37 -13.42
C ASN A 92 3.82 24.78 -13.24
N ARG A 93 4.87 25.16 -13.99
CA ARG A 93 5.60 26.42 -13.77
C ARG A 93 4.71 27.68 -13.80
N HIS A 94 3.58 27.64 -14.50
CA HIS A 94 2.63 28.75 -14.61
C HIS A 94 1.38 28.58 -13.73
N ASN A 95 1.23 27.44 -13.05
CA ASN A 95 0.07 27.15 -12.22
C ASN A 95 0.32 27.64 -10.78
N ARG A 96 -0.29 28.79 -10.45
CA ARG A 96 -0.14 29.44 -9.13
C ARG A 96 -0.81 28.70 -7.99
N ASP A 97 -1.64 27.71 -8.29
CA ASP A 97 -2.30 26.90 -7.27
C ASP A 97 -1.35 25.83 -6.70
N ILE A 98 -0.25 25.50 -7.39
CA ILE A 98 0.68 24.47 -6.93
C ILE A 98 1.61 25.03 -5.85
N ARG A 99 1.49 24.49 -4.64
CA ARG A 99 2.29 24.84 -3.46
C ARG A 99 2.96 23.60 -2.91
N ILE A 100 4.27 23.51 -3.10
CA ILE A 100 5.08 22.33 -2.74
C ILE A 100 5.69 22.51 -1.35
N PHE A 101 5.62 21.46 -0.53
CA PHE A 101 6.42 21.30 0.68
C PHE A 101 7.46 20.20 0.47
N LEU A 102 8.72 20.46 0.87
CA LEU A 102 9.81 19.48 0.82
C LEU A 102 10.11 18.95 2.22
N LEU A 103 10.01 17.64 2.42
CA LEU A 103 10.35 16.98 3.68
C LEU A 103 11.46 15.95 3.45
N GLY A 104 12.67 16.18 3.94
CA GLY A 104 13.75 15.18 3.86
C GLY A 104 15.13 15.76 3.56
N GLY A 105 16.06 14.87 3.21
CA GLY A 105 17.48 15.22 3.12
C GLY A 105 18.11 15.52 4.48
N LYS A 106 19.42 15.75 4.49
CA LYS A 106 20.15 16.21 5.67
C LYS A 106 19.79 17.67 6.00
N GLU A 107 20.21 18.14 7.16
CA GLU A 107 20.09 19.55 7.54
C GLU A 107 20.56 20.49 6.41
N GLY A 108 19.74 21.49 6.08
CA GLY A 108 19.98 22.44 4.98
C GLY A 108 19.64 21.95 3.57
N VAL A 109 19.56 20.64 3.32
CA VAL A 109 19.33 20.08 1.96
C VAL A 109 17.96 20.45 1.41
N ALA A 110 16.88 20.26 2.18
CA ALA A 110 15.53 20.63 1.73
C ALA A 110 15.41 22.14 1.46
N GLN A 111 16.04 22.97 2.29
CA GLN A 111 16.03 24.42 2.11
C GLN A 111 16.80 24.84 0.85
N GLN A 112 17.94 24.21 0.57
CA GLN A 112 18.67 24.48 -0.67
C GLN A 112 17.87 24.04 -1.91
N ALA A 113 17.21 22.88 -1.86
CA ALA A 113 16.31 22.43 -2.93
C ALA A 113 15.16 23.43 -3.16
N ARG A 114 14.55 23.96 -2.08
CA ARG A 114 13.52 25.01 -2.17
C ARG A 114 14.01 26.23 -2.95
N LEU A 115 15.18 26.76 -2.57
CA LEU A 115 15.78 27.92 -3.25
C LEU A 115 16.06 27.64 -4.73
N ASN A 116 16.62 26.47 -5.03
CA ASN A 116 16.96 26.09 -6.40
C ASN A 116 15.72 25.91 -7.28
N ILE A 117 14.68 25.24 -6.78
CA ILE A 117 13.43 25.03 -7.53
C ILE A 117 12.72 26.36 -7.76
N ASN A 118 12.57 27.20 -6.73
CA ASN A 118 11.93 28.51 -6.88
C ASN A 118 12.67 29.41 -7.87
N ARG A 119 14.01 29.36 -7.90
CA ARG A 119 14.82 30.07 -8.91
C ARG A 119 14.55 29.52 -10.33
N LYS A 120 14.47 28.21 -10.51
CA LYS A 120 14.18 27.57 -11.82
C LYS A 120 12.78 27.89 -12.33
N VAL A 121 11.82 28.01 -11.41
CA VAL A 121 10.40 28.26 -11.73
C VAL A 121 10.10 29.75 -11.89
N GLY A 122 10.83 30.63 -11.19
CA GLY A 122 10.68 32.09 -11.26
C GLY A 122 9.66 32.68 -10.28
N TRP A 123 9.15 31.89 -9.34
CA TRP A 123 8.28 32.34 -8.24
C TRP A 123 8.32 31.33 -7.08
N GLU A 124 7.71 31.70 -5.95
CA GLU A 124 7.65 30.84 -4.75
C GLU A 124 6.63 29.70 -4.89
N MET A 125 6.98 28.68 -5.66
CA MET A 125 6.21 27.45 -5.81
C MET A 125 6.43 26.50 -4.62
N VAL A 126 7.66 26.40 -4.13
CA VAL A 126 8.00 25.64 -2.94
C VAL A 126 7.87 26.56 -1.72
N VAL A 127 6.76 26.38 -0.99
CA VAL A 127 6.30 27.24 0.11
C VAL A 127 6.83 26.83 1.48
N GLY A 128 7.42 25.65 1.57
CA GLY A 128 8.01 25.15 2.81
C GLY A 128 9.03 24.05 2.57
N ALA A 129 9.98 23.93 3.49
CA ALA A 129 11.00 22.89 3.46
C ALA A 129 11.43 22.55 4.89
N LEU A 130 11.67 21.26 5.15
CA LEU A 130 12.12 20.77 6.45
C LEU A 130 12.98 19.53 6.28
N SER A 131 14.11 19.49 7.00
CA SER A 131 14.95 18.30 7.13
C SER A 131 14.68 17.68 8.51
N PRO A 132 14.04 16.50 8.60
CA PRO A 132 13.72 15.89 9.89
C PRO A 132 14.94 15.20 10.51
N SER A 133 14.85 14.90 11.81
CA SER A 133 15.87 14.14 12.53
C SER A 133 15.98 12.70 12.01
N PHE A 134 17.12 12.05 12.26
CA PHE A 134 17.28 10.65 11.90
C PHE A 134 16.38 9.78 12.78
N GLY A 135 15.44 9.07 12.16
CA GLY A 135 14.48 8.24 12.90
C GLY A 135 13.24 8.99 13.38
N PHE A 136 12.98 10.20 12.88
CA PHE A 136 11.81 11.02 13.22
C PHE A 136 10.49 10.25 13.13
N GLU A 137 10.39 9.24 12.25
CA GLU A 137 9.18 8.44 12.07
C GLU A 137 8.77 7.67 13.33
N LYS A 138 9.68 7.55 14.31
CA LYS A 138 9.46 6.91 15.61
C LYS A 138 9.16 7.92 16.73
N ASN A 139 9.33 9.22 16.46
CA ASN A 139 9.07 10.30 17.41
C ASN A 139 7.74 10.97 17.05
N GLU A 140 6.69 10.63 17.79
CA GLU A 140 5.34 11.14 17.51
C GLU A 140 5.26 12.67 17.66
N ALA A 141 5.98 13.25 18.63
CA ALA A 141 6.02 14.69 18.83
C ALA A 141 6.62 15.42 17.61
N GLU A 142 7.74 14.91 17.09
CA GLU A 142 8.36 15.46 15.88
C GLU A 142 7.46 15.24 14.65
N CYS A 143 6.82 14.08 14.52
CA CYS A 143 5.85 13.83 13.46
C CYS A 143 4.70 14.84 13.49
N GLN A 144 4.18 15.16 14.67
CA GLN A 144 3.10 16.12 14.84
C GLN A 144 3.54 17.56 14.54
N GLU A 145 4.78 17.92 14.90
CA GLU A 145 5.38 19.20 14.53
C GLU A 145 5.52 19.33 13.01
N ILE A 146 5.99 18.27 12.34
CA ILE A 146 6.08 18.20 10.87
C ILE A 146 4.70 18.39 10.23
N VAL A 147 3.67 17.68 10.70
CA VAL A 147 2.29 17.82 10.23
C VAL A 147 1.80 19.25 10.39
N THR A 148 2.06 19.86 11.54
CA THR A 148 1.68 21.25 11.84
C THR A 148 2.34 22.22 10.86
N LYS A 149 3.65 22.10 10.63
CA LYS A 149 4.40 22.93 9.68
C LYS A 149 3.90 22.78 8.24
N ILE A 150 3.59 21.56 7.80
CA ILE A 150 3.02 21.32 6.47
C ILE A 150 1.66 22.02 6.35
N ASN A 151 0.77 21.87 7.32
CA ASN A 151 -0.55 22.51 7.29
C ASN A 151 -0.47 24.04 7.31
N GLN A 152 0.40 24.62 8.13
CA GLN A 152 0.62 26.07 8.20
C GLN A 152 1.15 26.66 6.88
N SER A 153 1.97 25.90 6.15
CA SER A 153 2.49 26.34 4.84
C SER A 153 1.44 26.43 3.73
N ARG A 154 0.23 25.87 3.96
CA ARG A 154 -0.84 25.72 2.95
C ARG A 154 -0.41 24.96 1.69
N ALA A 155 0.64 24.14 1.79
CA ALA A 155 1.07 23.27 0.71
C ALA A 155 -0.04 22.31 0.30
N ASN A 156 -0.17 22.09 -1.01
CA ASN A 156 -1.07 21.09 -1.57
C ASN A 156 -0.34 19.94 -2.27
N VAL A 157 1.00 20.01 -2.34
CA VAL A 157 1.87 18.93 -2.80
C VAL A 157 2.93 18.67 -1.73
N LEU A 158 3.07 17.43 -1.27
CA LEU A 158 4.13 17.01 -0.36
C LEU A 158 5.13 16.13 -1.10
N VAL A 159 6.38 16.57 -1.19
CA VAL A 159 7.51 15.76 -1.65
C VAL A 159 8.29 15.31 -0.43
N ILE A 160 8.39 13.99 -0.22
CA ILE A 160 9.13 13.41 0.89
C ILE A 160 10.33 12.58 0.39
N GLY A 161 11.49 12.81 0.99
CA GLY A 161 12.78 12.26 0.59
C GLY A 161 13.59 11.74 1.78
N VAL A 162 13.02 10.79 2.52
CA VAL A 162 13.67 10.16 3.70
C VAL A 162 13.99 8.67 3.47
N GLY A 163 13.61 8.14 2.32
CA GLY A 163 13.92 6.79 1.88
C GLY A 163 12.83 5.76 2.22
N ALA A 164 12.72 4.75 1.36
CA ALA A 164 11.78 3.64 1.52
C ALA A 164 12.29 2.59 2.53
N PRO A 165 11.40 1.98 3.34
CA PRO A 165 9.93 2.10 3.30
C PRO A 165 9.36 3.22 4.18
N LYS A 166 10.22 3.99 4.86
CA LYS A 166 9.81 4.93 5.93
C LYS A 166 8.88 6.01 5.41
N GLN A 167 9.22 6.59 4.26
CA GLN A 167 8.45 7.69 3.66
C GLN A 167 7.03 7.25 3.26
N GLU A 168 6.87 6.05 2.71
CA GLU A 168 5.56 5.52 2.33
C GLU A 168 4.71 5.22 3.57
N LYS A 169 5.29 4.57 4.58
CA LYS A 169 4.60 4.30 5.85
C LYS A 169 4.18 5.57 6.58
N TRP A 170 5.05 6.58 6.61
CA TRP A 170 4.76 7.88 7.23
C TRP A 170 3.59 8.56 6.53
N ILE A 171 3.55 8.56 5.18
CA ILE A 171 2.42 9.10 4.42
C ILE A 171 1.14 8.35 4.78
N VAL A 172 1.13 7.02 4.78
CA VAL A 172 -0.08 6.24 5.11
C VAL A 172 -0.63 6.61 6.49
N LYS A 173 0.26 6.80 7.47
CA LYS A 173 -0.11 7.13 8.85
C LYS A 173 -0.64 8.56 9.00
N HIS A 174 0.01 9.55 8.38
CA HIS A 174 -0.26 10.97 8.63
C HIS A 174 -1.06 11.69 7.54
N ARG A 175 -1.29 11.07 6.38
CA ARG A 175 -2.13 11.63 5.28
C ARG A 175 -3.49 12.14 5.76
N PRO A 176 -4.25 11.45 6.64
CA PRO A 176 -5.53 11.96 7.13
C PRO A 176 -5.45 13.30 7.88
N GLN A 177 -4.27 13.66 8.39
CA GLN A 177 -4.03 14.90 9.13
C GLN A 177 -3.55 16.05 8.22
N LEU A 178 -3.48 15.82 6.90
CA LEU A 178 -2.95 16.75 5.91
C LEU A 178 -4.02 17.12 4.86
N PRO A 179 -5.15 17.74 5.28
CA PRO A 179 -6.32 17.93 4.41
C PRO A 179 -6.07 18.83 3.20
N ASN A 180 -5.06 19.70 3.28
CA ASN A 180 -4.68 20.58 2.17
C ASN A 180 -3.83 19.87 1.11
N VAL A 181 -3.15 18.78 1.47
CA VAL A 181 -2.24 18.05 0.59
C VAL A 181 -3.03 17.10 -0.29
N ARG A 182 -3.08 17.39 -1.58
CA ARG A 182 -3.76 16.56 -2.58
C ARG A 182 -2.82 15.57 -3.25
N LEU A 183 -1.52 15.88 -3.31
CA LEU A 183 -0.51 15.06 -4.00
C LEU A 183 0.65 14.69 -3.07
N PHE A 184 0.93 13.40 -2.94
CA PHE A 184 2.00 12.83 -2.12
C PHE A 184 3.05 12.15 -2.98
N LEU A 185 4.29 12.61 -2.90
CA LEU A 185 5.43 12.22 -3.73
C LEU A 185 6.61 11.71 -2.87
N PRO A 186 6.62 10.44 -2.46
CA PRO A 186 7.78 9.76 -1.88
C PRO A 186 8.90 9.50 -2.90
N LEU A 187 9.79 10.47 -3.10
CA LEU A 187 10.77 10.46 -4.20
C LEU A 187 12.23 10.27 -3.72
N GLY A 188 12.45 9.91 -2.46
CA GLY A 188 13.77 9.57 -1.94
C GLY A 188 14.82 10.66 -2.22
N ALA A 189 15.89 10.31 -2.93
CA ALA A 189 17.02 11.20 -3.20
C ALA A 189 16.73 12.35 -4.20
N ALA A 190 15.49 12.50 -4.69
CA ALA A 190 15.12 13.59 -5.58
C ALA A 190 15.39 14.98 -4.97
N ILE A 191 15.20 15.14 -3.65
CA ILE A 191 15.49 16.38 -2.94
C ILE A 191 17.00 16.67 -2.95
N ASP A 192 17.85 15.67 -2.69
CA ASP A 192 19.31 15.82 -2.74
C ASP A 192 19.82 16.24 -4.14
N PHE A 193 19.20 15.71 -5.21
CA PHE A 193 19.54 16.09 -6.58
C PHE A 193 19.13 17.53 -6.88
N GLU A 194 17.93 17.97 -6.47
CA GLU A 194 17.48 19.35 -6.67
C GLU A 194 18.27 20.36 -5.83
N ALA A 195 18.76 19.94 -4.66
CA ALA A 195 19.67 20.74 -3.83
C ALA A 195 21.09 20.85 -4.42
N GLY A 196 21.48 19.95 -5.34
CA GLY A 196 22.82 19.89 -5.92
C GLY A 196 23.85 19.15 -5.07
N TYR A 197 23.43 18.49 -3.98
CA TYR A 197 24.32 17.72 -3.09
C TYR A 197 24.71 16.37 -3.68
N LYS A 198 23.90 15.82 -4.59
CA LYS A 198 24.21 14.59 -5.32
C LYS A 198 24.21 14.86 -6.81
N GLN A 199 25.16 14.25 -7.51
CA GLN A 199 25.18 14.25 -8.96
C GLN A 199 24.36 13.08 -9.50
N ARG A 200 23.54 13.34 -10.52
CA ARG A 200 22.84 12.28 -11.25
C ARG A 200 23.86 11.46 -12.06
N ALA A 201 23.57 10.18 -12.26
CA ALA A 201 24.31 9.38 -13.22
C ALA A 201 24.21 10.03 -14.62
N PRO A 202 25.26 9.93 -15.46
CA PRO A 202 25.19 10.34 -16.85
C PRO A 202 23.98 9.73 -17.56
N ARG A 203 23.33 10.49 -18.44
CA ARG A 203 22.08 10.07 -19.11
C ARG A 203 22.21 8.72 -19.79
N TRP A 204 23.29 8.51 -20.54
CA TRP A 204 23.55 7.24 -21.23
C TRP A 204 23.58 6.04 -20.28
N MET A 205 24.12 6.19 -19.06
CA MET A 205 24.11 5.13 -18.05
C MET A 205 22.70 4.85 -17.53
N SER A 206 21.90 5.91 -17.28
CA SER A 206 20.51 5.75 -16.86
C SER A 206 19.67 5.09 -17.96
N ASP A 207 19.89 5.47 -19.23
CA ASP A 207 19.13 4.98 -20.37
C ASP A 207 19.31 3.47 -20.60
N ILE A 208 20.55 2.98 -20.46
CA ILE A 208 20.86 1.54 -20.61
C ILE A 208 20.66 0.74 -19.31
N GLY A 209 20.46 1.40 -18.16
CA GLY A 209 20.19 0.75 -16.88
C GLY A 209 21.40 0.51 -15.97
N LEU A 210 22.51 1.21 -16.18
CA LEU A 210 23.72 1.21 -15.33
C LEU A 210 23.71 2.27 -14.21
N GLU A 211 22.59 2.97 -14.00
CA GLU A 211 22.48 3.97 -12.93
C GLU A 211 22.77 3.39 -11.52
N TRP A 212 22.39 2.14 -11.27
CA TRP A 212 22.68 1.47 -9.99
C TRP A 212 24.20 1.29 -9.79
N LEU A 213 24.95 1.01 -10.86
CA LEU A 213 26.40 0.83 -10.79
C LEU A 213 27.10 2.16 -10.52
N HIS A 214 26.70 3.23 -11.21
CA HIS A 214 27.18 4.58 -10.91
C HIS A 214 26.96 4.93 -9.43
N ARG A 215 25.74 4.71 -8.93
CA ARG A 215 25.41 4.98 -7.53
C ARG A 215 26.23 4.12 -6.56
N LEU A 216 26.43 2.84 -6.87
CA LEU A 216 27.27 1.96 -6.06
C LEU A 216 28.70 2.48 -5.96
N LEU A 217 29.28 2.94 -7.07
CA LEU A 217 30.63 3.51 -7.06
C LEU A 217 30.69 4.85 -6.31
N SER A 218 29.61 5.66 -6.33
CA SER A 218 29.55 6.92 -5.57
C SER A 218 29.30 6.73 -4.07
N GLU A 219 28.56 5.70 -3.66
CA GLU A 219 28.20 5.44 -2.26
C GLU A 219 28.39 3.96 -1.86
N PRO A 220 29.61 3.39 -2.02
CA PRO A 220 29.84 1.96 -1.92
C PRO A 220 29.43 1.42 -0.56
N GLY A 221 29.88 2.05 0.54
CA GLY A 221 29.57 1.62 1.91
C GLY A 221 28.08 1.53 2.25
N ARG A 222 27.23 2.29 1.55
CA ARG A 222 25.77 2.30 1.75
C ARG A 222 25.02 1.36 0.81
N LEU A 223 25.48 1.21 -0.43
CA LEU A 223 24.71 0.56 -1.50
C LEU A 223 25.16 -0.86 -1.83
N TRP A 224 26.38 -1.27 -1.45
CA TRP A 224 26.89 -2.62 -1.78
C TRP A 224 25.98 -3.72 -1.25
N LYS A 225 25.60 -3.63 0.03
CA LYS A 225 24.73 -4.61 0.69
C LYS A 225 23.34 -4.61 0.06
N ARG A 226 22.80 -3.42 -0.21
CA ARG A 226 21.48 -3.25 -0.84
C ARG A 226 21.42 -3.95 -2.20
N TYR A 227 22.43 -3.80 -3.05
CA TYR A 227 22.39 -4.33 -4.41
C TYR A 227 22.89 -5.77 -4.52
N LEU A 228 23.97 -6.11 -3.83
CA LEU A 228 24.64 -7.40 -3.99
C LEU A 228 24.14 -8.46 -3.01
N VAL A 229 23.34 -8.10 -2.01
CA VAL A 229 22.78 -9.04 -1.03
C VAL A 229 21.27 -8.91 -0.98
N GLU A 230 20.76 -7.73 -0.63
CA GLU A 230 19.34 -7.54 -0.33
C GLU A 230 18.45 -7.56 -1.59
N SER A 231 18.99 -7.21 -2.75
CA SER A 231 18.24 -7.21 -4.02
C SER A 231 18.27 -8.56 -4.74
N LEU A 232 19.16 -9.50 -4.37
CA LEU A 232 19.26 -10.81 -5.03
C LEU A 232 17.97 -11.65 -5.01
N PRO A 233 17.16 -11.67 -3.91
CA PRO A 233 15.88 -12.39 -3.89
C PRO A 233 14.93 -11.99 -5.01
N PHE A 234 15.07 -10.79 -5.60
CA PHE A 234 14.27 -10.36 -6.76
C PHE A 234 14.31 -11.38 -7.90
N PHE A 235 15.50 -11.84 -8.30
CA PHE A 235 15.63 -12.77 -9.41
C PHE A 235 14.98 -14.12 -9.12
N PHE A 236 15.06 -14.58 -7.86
CA PHE A 236 14.35 -15.78 -7.43
C PHE A 236 12.83 -15.61 -7.54
N HIS A 237 12.28 -14.47 -7.11
CA HIS A 237 10.86 -14.17 -7.27
C HIS A 237 10.44 -14.08 -8.74
N VAL A 238 11.27 -13.49 -9.61
CA VAL A 238 11.03 -13.40 -11.06
C VAL A 238 11.00 -14.78 -11.70
N ILE A 239 11.98 -15.64 -11.39
CA ILE A 239 12.02 -17.02 -11.89
C ILE A 239 10.75 -17.77 -11.46
N ARG A 240 10.39 -17.67 -10.16
CA ARG A 240 9.15 -18.29 -9.66
C ARG A 240 7.92 -17.75 -10.37
N HIS A 241 7.85 -16.44 -10.65
CA HIS A 241 6.73 -15.84 -11.36
C HIS A 241 6.64 -16.37 -12.80
N ARG A 242 7.78 -16.46 -13.51
CA ARG A 242 7.84 -16.98 -14.89
C ARG A 242 7.36 -18.42 -15.03
N PHE A 243 7.55 -19.24 -13.99
CA PHE A 243 7.12 -20.63 -13.94
C PHE A 243 5.79 -20.83 -13.18
N ASN A 244 5.04 -19.75 -12.86
CA ASN A 244 3.80 -19.81 -12.07
C ASN A 244 3.97 -20.49 -10.69
N LEU A 245 5.19 -20.49 -10.15
CA LEU A 245 5.56 -20.98 -8.82
C LEU A 245 5.59 -19.88 -7.77
N TYR A 246 5.39 -18.62 -8.16
CA TYR A 246 5.27 -17.52 -7.23
C TYR A 246 3.98 -17.69 -6.42
N ARG A 247 4.13 -17.88 -5.11
CA ARG A 247 3.01 -18.04 -4.17
C ARG A 247 3.05 -16.85 -3.23
N TYR A 248 2.07 -15.97 -3.35
CA TYR A 248 1.87 -14.90 -2.39
C TYR A 248 1.20 -15.46 -1.14
N ASN A 249 1.62 -15.01 0.05
CA ASN A 249 0.98 -15.44 1.30
C ASN A 249 -0.39 -14.75 1.42
N PRO A 250 -1.53 -15.47 1.34
CA PRO A 250 -2.85 -14.86 1.34
C PRO A 250 -3.15 -14.11 2.65
N LEU A 251 -2.51 -14.48 3.75
CA LEU A 251 -2.67 -13.76 5.02
C LEU A 251 -1.99 -12.39 5.03
N ARG A 252 -0.88 -12.25 4.29
CA ARG A 252 -0.30 -10.92 4.03
C ARG A 252 -1.20 -10.08 3.12
N GLU A 253 -2.00 -10.73 2.26
CA GLU A 253 -3.03 -10.04 1.50
C GLU A 253 -3.99 -9.38 2.47
N ILE A 254 -4.57 -10.18 3.35
CA ILE A 254 -5.61 -9.76 4.28
C ILE A 254 -5.12 -8.61 5.16
N GLN A 255 -3.89 -8.68 5.69
CA GLN A 255 -3.28 -7.60 6.49
C GLN A 255 -3.11 -6.27 5.74
N SER A 256 -2.99 -6.29 4.41
CA SER A 256 -2.70 -5.10 3.61
C SER A 256 -3.88 -4.64 2.75
N LEU A 257 -5.03 -5.32 2.81
CA LEU A 257 -6.24 -4.89 2.10
C LEU A 257 -6.80 -3.59 2.72
N PRO A 258 -7.30 -2.65 1.89
CA PRO A 258 -8.12 -1.56 2.39
C PRO A 258 -9.36 -2.11 3.11
N ILE A 259 -9.74 -1.48 4.22
CA ILE A 259 -10.82 -1.97 5.09
C ILE A 259 -12.14 -2.18 4.32
N GLY A 260 -12.52 -1.27 3.41
CA GLY A 260 -13.73 -1.43 2.61
C GLY A 260 -13.71 -2.67 1.72
N LEU A 261 -12.58 -2.97 1.08
CA LEU A 261 -12.45 -4.18 0.27
C LEU A 261 -12.46 -5.45 1.12
N LEU A 262 -11.92 -5.38 2.35
CA LEU A 262 -11.99 -6.47 3.30
C LEU A 262 -13.44 -6.74 3.75
N LEU A 263 -14.19 -5.71 4.16
CA LEU A 263 -15.60 -5.81 4.52
C LEU A 263 -16.44 -6.39 3.37
N TYR A 264 -16.19 -5.95 2.14
CA TYR A 264 -16.85 -6.50 0.95
C TYR A 264 -16.50 -7.99 0.74
N ARG A 265 -15.23 -8.38 0.88
CA ARG A 265 -14.79 -9.77 0.73
C ARG A 265 -15.38 -10.69 1.79
N VAL A 266 -15.51 -10.23 3.03
CA VAL A 266 -16.18 -10.94 4.13
C VAL A 266 -17.69 -11.02 3.89
N GLY A 267 -18.25 -10.18 3.02
CA GLY A 267 -19.69 -10.15 2.74
C GLY A 267 -20.48 -9.32 3.74
N LEU A 268 -19.82 -8.39 4.43
CA LEU A 268 -20.47 -7.46 5.37
C LEU A 268 -21.05 -6.23 4.69
N ILE A 269 -20.54 -5.92 3.49
CA ILE A 269 -21.10 -4.89 2.61
C ILE A 269 -21.16 -5.42 1.18
N THR A 270 -22.10 -4.89 0.42
CA THR A 270 -22.30 -5.11 -1.01
C THR A 270 -21.32 -4.26 -1.85
N GLU A 271 -21.24 -4.55 -3.15
CA GLU A 271 -20.45 -3.75 -4.09
C GLU A 271 -20.99 -2.33 -4.21
N GLN A 272 -22.32 -2.16 -4.21
CA GLN A 272 -22.99 -0.87 -4.27
C GLN A 272 -22.70 -0.02 -3.04
N GLU A 273 -22.71 -0.61 -1.85
CA GLU A 273 -22.34 0.06 -0.60
C GLU A 273 -20.86 0.44 -0.57
N LEU A 274 -19.98 -0.43 -1.07
CA LEU A 274 -18.55 -0.13 -1.23
C LEU A 274 -18.34 1.09 -2.14
N GLU A 275 -18.99 1.12 -3.30
CA GLU A 275 -18.92 2.24 -4.24
C GLU A 275 -19.49 3.54 -3.65
N LEU A 276 -20.63 3.46 -2.96
CA LEU A 276 -21.26 4.59 -2.28
C LEU A 276 -20.33 5.20 -1.23
N VAL A 277 -19.75 4.37 -0.35
CA VAL A 277 -18.82 4.84 0.68
C VAL A 277 -17.56 5.45 0.04
N LEU A 278 -17.02 4.84 -1.02
CA LEU A 278 -15.87 5.39 -1.75
C LEU A 278 -16.20 6.72 -2.44
N GLN A 279 -17.42 6.88 -2.95
CA GLN A 279 -17.88 8.14 -3.53
C GLN A 279 -17.97 9.23 -2.46
N ILE A 280 -18.64 8.95 -1.33
CA ILE A 280 -18.73 9.88 -0.20
C ILE A 280 -17.34 10.24 0.33
N GLN A 281 -16.41 9.28 0.37
CA GLN A 281 -15.02 9.50 0.78
C GLN A 281 -14.24 10.40 -0.20
N ARG A 282 -14.63 10.45 -1.49
CA ARG A 282 -14.03 11.37 -2.46
C ARG A 282 -14.63 12.77 -2.38
N GLU A 283 -15.94 12.86 -2.08
CA GLU A 283 -16.67 14.12 -1.97
C GLU A 283 -16.38 14.85 -0.65
N LYS A 284 -16.30 14.11 0.46
CA LYS A 284 -15.76 14.62 1.73
C LYS A 284 -14.24 14.70 1.55
N ASN A 285 -13.65 15.88 1.77
CA ASN A 285 -12.21 16.14 1.65
C ASN A 285 -11.31 15.00 2.19
N TYR A 286 -10.09 14.89 1.66
CA TYR A 286 -9.06 13.92 2.10
C TYR A 286 -8.88 13.94 3.64
N GLY A 287 -9.47 12.97 4.34
CA GLY A 287 -9.39 12.89 5.80
C GLY A 287 -10.33 11.87 6.44
N THR A 288 -11.56 11.72 5.94
CA THR A 288 -12.55 10.80 6.53
C THR A 288 -12.22 9.34 6.23
N ARG A 289 -12.17 8.49 7.26
CA ARG A 289 -11.83 7.06 7.10
C ARG A 289 -13.03 6.31 6.55
N PHE A 290 -12.77 5.30 5.70
CA PHE A 290 -13.83 4.46 5.14
C PHE A 290 -14.72 3.87 6.24
N GLY A 291 -14.10 3.38 7.32
CA GLY A 291 -14.81 2.79 8.45
C GLY A 291 -15.74 3.77 9.17
N GLU A 292 -15.36 5.04 9.30
CA GLU A 292 -16.22 6.07 9.90
C GLU A 292 -17.48 6.28 9.05
N ILE A 293 -17.30 6.42 7.72
CA ILE A 293 -18.42 6.60 6.79
C ILE A 293 -19.33 5.37 6.80
N ALA A 294 -18.76 4.16 6.79
CA ALA A 294 -19.54 2.92 6.81
C ALA A 294 -20.37 2.78 8.10
N THR A 295 -19.81 3.18 9.24
CA THR A 295 -20.51 3.25 10.53
C THR A 295 -21.59 4.33 10.53
N ASP A 296 -21.31 5.53 10.03
CA ASP A 296 -22.26 6.65 9.94
C ASP A 296 -23.50 6.28 9.09
N LEU A 297 -23.29 5.46 8.05
CA LEU A 297 -24.36 4.94 7.19
C LEU A 297 -25.09 3.71 7.78
N GLY A 298 -24.66 3.21 8.94
CA GLY A 298 -25.24 2.04 9.60
C GLY A 298 -24.98 0.71 8.90
N LEU A 299 -23.97 0.65 8.01
CA LEU A 299 -23.65 -0.56 7.23
C LEU A 299 -22.94 -1.63 8.09
N VAL A 300 -22.12 -1.18 9.04
CA VAL A 300 -21.36 -2.03 9.97
C VAL A 300 -21.23 -1.33 11.32
N SER A 301 -21.06 -2.09 12.40
CA SER A 301 -20.84 -1.50 13.73
C SER A 301 -19.42 -0.93 13.89
N PRO A 302 -19.20 0.06 14.78
CA PRO A 302 -17.86 0.55 15.11
C PRO A 302 -16.92 -0.57 15.56
N ASP A 303 -17.42 -1.51 16.37
CA ASP A 303 -16.63 -2.62 16.89
C ASP A 303 -16.24 -3.61 15.78
N THR A 304 -17.12 -3.85 14.80
CA THR A 304 -16.81 -4.64 13.60
C THR A 304 -15.66 -4.00 12.83
N VAL A 305 -15.72 -2.68 12.60
CA VAL A 305 -14.65 -1.93 11.93
C VAL A 305 -13.35 -2.04 12.71
N GLN A 306 -13.40 -1.90 14.04
CA GLN A 306 -12.23 -2.00 14.91
C GLN A 306 -11.59 -3.39 14.83
N PHE A 307 -12.38 -4.46 14.88
CA PHE A 307 -11.88 -5.83 14.75
C PHE A 307 -11.09 -6.01 13.44
N PHE A 308 -11.68 -5.66 12.29
CA PHE A 308 -11.04 -5.85 10.99
C PHE A 308 -9.85 -4.91 10.76
N ALA A 309 -9.87 -3.71 11.34
CA ALA A 309 -8.80 -2.72 11.18
C ALA A 309 -7.60 -2.95 12.12
N GLU A 310 -7.84 -3.46 13.33
CA GLU A 310 -6.83 -3.49 14.40
C GLU A 310 -6.57 -4.88 14.99
N GLU A 311 -7.60 -5.70 15.20
CA GLU A 311 -7.43 -7.02 15.84
C GLU A 311 -7.03 -8.10 14.85
N LEU A 312 -7.73 -8.18 13.70
CA LEU A 312 -7.45 -9.18 12.66
C LEU A 312 -5.99 -9.16 12.20
N PRO A 313 -5.34 -7.99 11.96
CA PRO A 313 -3.92 -7.96 11.62
C PRO A 313 -3.02 -8.54 12.72
N LYS A 314 -3.37 -8.36 14.01
CA LYS A 314 -2.63 -8.94 15.15
C LYS A 314 -2.76 -10.45 15.18
N ILE A 315 -3.97 -10.98 14.98
CA ILE A 315 -4.26 -12.43 14.87
C ILE A 315 -3.42 -13.05 13.76
N VAL A 316 -3.34 -12.41 12.59
CA VAL A 316 -2.47 -12.88 11.50
C VAL A 316 -0.99 -12.84 11.91
N GLY A 317 -0.58 -11.80 12.64
CA GLY A 317 0.80 -11.65 13.13
C GLY A 317 1.22 -12.74 14.11
N THR A 318 0.34 -13.13 15.04
CA THR A 318 0.57 -14.19 16.02
C THR A 318 0.28 -15.59 15.48
N CYS A 319 -0.46 -15.69 14.37
CA CYS A 319 -1.01 -16.94 13.85
C CYS A 319 -1.88 -17.67 14.90
N ASP A 320 -2.65 -16.93 15.68
CA ASP A 320 -3.59 -17.49 16.65
C ASP A 320 -4.81 -18.07 15.93
N ILE A 321 -5.03 -19.38 16.12
CA ILE A 321 -6.11 -20.12 15.49
C ILE A 321 -7.25 -20.21 16.51
N LEU A 322 -8.30 -19.42 16.30
CA LEU A 322 -9.50 -19.40 17.14
C LEU A 322 -10.59 -20.29 16.54
N LEU A 323 -11.61 -20.63 17.32
CA LEU A 323 -12.82 -21.27 16.81
C LEU A 323 -13.62 -20.27 15.96
N ILE A 324 -14.41 -20.78 14.99
CA ILE A 324 -15.21 -19.91 14.10
C ILE A 324 -16.17 -19.01 14.90
N GLY A 325 -16.86 -19.57 15.91
CA GLY A 325 -17.75 -18.78 16.77
C GLY A 325 -17.02 -17.67 17.54
N GLU A 326 -15.75 -17.89 17.91
CA GLU A 326 -14.95 -16.87 18.60
C GLU A 326 -14.53 -15.75 17.65
N TYR A 327 -14.15 -16.07 16.41
CA TYR A 327 -13.90 -15.03 15.39
C TYR A 327 -15.14 -14.18 15.14
N LEU A 328 -16.31 -14.81 14.98
CA LEU A 328 -17.57 -14.12 14.73
C LEU A 328 -18.00 -13.23 15.91
N GLN A 329 -17.78 -13.71 17.13
CA GLN A 329 -18.07 -12.95 18.35
C GLN A 329 -17.12 -11.76 18.51
N ARG A 330 -15.81 -11.95 18.35
CA ARG A 330 -14.82 -10.86 18.40
C ARG A 330 -15.01 -9.85 17.27
N ALA A 331 -15.52 -10.29 16.12
CA ALA A 331 -15.89 -9.42 15.02
C ALA A 331 -17.23 -8.69 15.24
N HIS A 332 -17.90 -8.93 16.38
CA HIS A 332 -19.23 -8.38 16.69
C HIS A 332 -20.31 -8.72 15.66
N LEU A 333 -20.14 -9.84 14.95
CA LEU A 333 -21.10 -10.34 13.96
C LEU A 333 -22.16 -11.24 14.60
N VAL A 334 -21.86 -11.79 15.77
CA VAL A 334 -22.74 -12.70 16.52
C VAL A 334 -22.62 -12.39 18.02
N SER A 335 -23.74 -12.33 18.73
CA SER A 335 -23.78 -12.14 20.19
C SER A 335 -23.48 -13.43 20.95
N PRO A 336 -23.05 -13.37 22.23
CA PRO A 336 -22.94 -14.55 23.08
C PRO A 336 -24.23 -15.38 23.12
N SER A 337 -25.39 -14.73 23.22
CA SER A 337 -26.69 -15.42 23.24
C SER A 337 -27.02 -16.16 21.94
N GLN A 338 -26.62 -15.63 20.78
CA GLN A 338 -26.77 -16.31 19.50
C GLN A 338 -25.83 -17.51 19.37
N ILE A 339 -24.62 -17.43 19.95
CA ILE A 339 -23.71 -18.58 20.06
C ILE A 339 -24.31 -19.66 20.95
N ASP A 340 -24.80 -19.30 22.14
CA ASP A 340 -25.41 -20.25 23.09
C ASP A 340 -26.61 -20.96 22.47
N PHE A 341 -27.52 -20.20 21.85
CA PHE A 341 -28.66 -20.75 21.12
C PHE A 341 -28.23 -21.72 19.99
N SER A 342 -27.18 -21.36 19.25
CA SER A 342 -26.67 -22.21 18.17
C SER A 342 -26.01 -23.48 18.69
N LEU A 343 -25.34 -23.42 19.84
CA LEU A 343 -24.78 -24.58 20.54
C LEU A 343 -25.89 -25.52 21.05
N GLU A 344 -26.97 -24.98 21.61
CA GLU A 344 -28.14 -25.78 22.00
C GLU A 344 -28.80 -26.48 20.80
N LYS A 345 -28.91 -25.78 19.66
CA LYS A 345 -29.38 -26.39 18.41
C LYS A 345 -28.42 -27.46 17.90
N GLN A 346 -27.12 -27.24 17.99
CA GLN A 346 -26.12 -28.22 17.58
C GLN A 346 -26.22 -29.52 18.38
N GLN A 347 -26.51 -29.44 19.68
CA GLN A 347 -26.72 -30.64 20.51
C GLN A 347 -27.93 -31.47 20.04
N LYS A 348 -28.96 -30.83 19.51
CA LYS A 348 -30.15 -31.49 18.94
C LYS A 348 -29.90 -32.06 17.54
N PHE A 349 -28.93 -31.50 16.81
CA PHE A 349 -28.57 -31.89 15.44
C PHE A 349 -27.05 -32.10 15.32
N PRO A 350 -26.50 -33.21 15.85
CA PRO A 350 -25.05 -33.42 16.02
C PRO A 350 -24.24 -33.49 14.71
N GLY A 351 -24.89 -33.51 13.55
CA GLY A 351 -24.25 -33.41 12.24
C GLY A 351 -24.01 -31.98 11.74
N LYS A 352 -24.69 -30.97 12.30
CA LYS A 352 -24.57 -29.58 11.85
C LYS A 352 -23.43 -28.86 12.56
N ARG A 353 -22.66 -28.08 11.83
CA ARG A 353 -21.63 -27.21 12.42
C ARG A 353 -22.28 -25.93 12.93
N ILE A 354 -21.74 -25.37 14.02
CA ILE A 354 -22.24 -24.11 14.59
C ILE A 354 -22.35 -22.98 13.54
N GLY A 355 -21.39 -22.91 12.61
CA GLY A 355 -21.41 -21.94 11.52
C GLY A 355 -22.61 -22.09 10.59
N GLU A 356 -22.98 -23.32 10.22
CA GLU A 356 -24.14 -23.61 9.38
C GLU A 356 -25.43 -23.19 10.08
N ILE A 357 -25.53 -23.47 11.38
CA ILE A 357 -26.68 -23.04 12.20
C ILE A 357 -26.77 -21.51 12.21
N LEU A 358 -25.66 -20.80 12.40
CA LEU A 358 -25.64 -19.33 12.38
C LEU A 358 -26.10 -18.74 11.03
N VAL A 359 -25.84 -19.44 9.91
CA VAL A 359 -26.34 -19.05 8.58
C VAL A 359 -27.83 -19.37 8.43
N GLU A 360 -28.28 -20.55 8.85
CA GLU A 360 -29.68 -20.97 8.80
C GLU A 360 -30.61 -20.06 9.62
N GLU A 361 -30.13 -19.61 10.78
CA GLU A 361 -30.84 -18.64 11.63
C GLU A 361 -30.77 -17.20 11.10
N GLY A 362 -30.04 -16.96 10.01
CA GLY A 362 -29.90 -15.64 9.40
C GLY A 362 -29.05 -14.66 10.22
N TYR A 363 -28.26 -15.14 11.19
CA TYR A 363 -27.37 -14.26 11.96
C TYR A 363 -26.16 -13.80 11.15
N ILE A 364 -25.69 -14.62 10.21
CA ILE A 364 -24.62 -14.27 9.26
C ILE A 364 -24.93 -14.79 7.86
N SER A 365 -24.26 -14.23 6.85
CA SER A 365 -24.34 -14.74 5.48
C SER A 365 -23.44 -15.97 5.28
N GLN A 366 -23.78 -16.83 4.31
CA GLN A 366 -22.90 -17.94 3.90
C GLN A 366 -21.51 -17.44 3.47
N LYS A 367 -21.47 -16.30 2.76
CA LYS A 367 -20.21 -15.66 2.34
C LYS A 367 -19.31 -15.30 3.52
N THR A 368 -19.91 -14.83 4.62
CA THR A 368 -19.18 -14.51 5.86
C THR A 368 -18.64 -15.75 6.54
N LEU A 369 -19.45 -16.81 6.63
CA LEU A 369 -18.99 -18.10 7.17
C LEU A 369 -17.82 -18.66 6.34
N ASP A 370 -17.97 -18.72 5.02
CA ASP A 370 -16.96 -19.24 4.10
C ASP A 370 -15.64 -18.47 4.23
N TRP A 371 -15.73 -17.14 4.37
CA TRP A 371 -14.54 -16.30 4.55
C TRP A 371 -13.77 -16.64 5.84
N PHE A 372 -14.46 -16.81 6.97
CA PHE A 372 -13.80 -17.16 8.23
C PHE A 372 -13.25 -18.60 8.24
N ILE A 373 -13.91 -19.54 7.55
CA ILE A 373 -13.38 -20.90 7.34
C ILE A 373 -12.10 -20.83 6.51
N GLU A 374 -12.11 -20.11 5.39
CA GLU A 374 -10.93 -19.91 4.54
C GLU A 374 -9.80 -19.23 5.34
N PHE A 375 -10.11 -18.19 6.11
CA PHE A 375 -9.17 -17.50 6.97
C PHE A 375 -8.53 -18.43 8.02
N GLN A 376 -9.32 -19.23 8.72
CA GLN A 376 -8.83 -20.19 9.71
C GLN A 376 -7.95 -21.26 9.05
N TYR A 377 -8.34 -21.76 7.87
CA TYR A 377 -7.56 -22.71 7.09
C TYR A 377 -6.22 -22.12 6.63
N LEU A 378 -6.21 -20.87 6.17
CA LEU A 378 -5.00 -20.14 5.83
C LEU A 378 -4.04 -20.04 7.02
N LEU A 379 -4.55 -19.71 8.22
CA LEU A 379 -3.73 -19.62 9.44
C LEU A 379 -3.09 -20.97 9.81
N ARG A 380 -3.84 -22.07 9.67
CA ARG A 380 -3.33 -23.45 9.90
C ARG A 380 -2.19 -23.79 8.93
N ASN A 381 -2.37 -23.48 7.65
CA ASN A 381 -1.37 -23.77 6.62
C ASN A 381 -0.18 -22.80 6.61
N GLN A 382 -0.28 -21.64 7.26
CA GLN A 382 0.89 -20.80 7.48
C GLN A 382 1.85 -21.42 8.52
N LYS A 383 1.32 -22.09 9.55
CA LYS A 383 2.13 -22.87 10.51
C LYS A 383 2.70 -24.14 9.87
N GLY A 384 1.98 -24.76 8.92
CA GLY A 384 2.44 -25.91 8.14
C GLY A 384 3.14 -25.51 6.83
N LYS A 385 4.46 -25.34 6.84
CA LYS A 385 5.25 -25.18 5.59
C LYS A 385 4.89 -26.29 4.58
N LYS A 386 4.16 -25.98 3.49
CA LYS A 386 4.22 -26.57 2.12
C LYS A 386 2.83 -26.78 1.46
N THR A 387 2.09 -25.72 1.14
CA THR A 387 0.90 -25.90 0.27
C THR A 387 0.89 -24.86 -0.86
N SER A 388 0.55 -25.29 -2.08
CA SER A 388 0.48 -24.42 -3.26
C SER A 388 -0.74 -23.55 -3.25
N PHE A 389 -0.69 -22.35 -3.84
CA PHE A 389 -1.90 -21.60 -4.14
C PHE A 389 -2.86 -22.41 -5.03
N ARG A 390 -2.31 -23.27 -5.92
CA ARG A 390 -3.10 -24.19 -6.75
C ARG A 390 -3.71 -25.36 -5.94
N ASP A 391 -3.01 -25.81 -4.90
CA ASP A 391 -3.46 -26.88 -4.01
C ASP A 391 -4.50 -26.31 -3.03
N LEU A 392 -4.27 -25.10 -2.49
CA LEU A 392 -5.23 -24.34 -1.69
C LEU A 392 -6.48 -24.00 -2.48
N TYR A 393 -6.36 -23.48 -3.70
CA TYR A 393 -7.53 -23.12 -4.51
C TYR A 393 -8.28 -24.35 -5.00
N GLY A 394 -7.57 -25.45 -5.31
CA GLY A 394 -8.17 -26.75 -5.60
C GLY A 394 -8.88 -27.36 -4.37
N GLU A 395 -8.27 -27.30 -3.19
CA GLU A 395 -8.87 -27.72 -1.92
C GLU A 395 -10.05 -26.82 -1.53
N LEU A 396 -9.97 -25.50 -1.72
CA LEU A 396 -11.06 -24.55 -1.48
C LEU A 396 -12.22 -24.75 -2.47
N GLN A 397 -11.94 -25.07 -3.73
CA GLN A 397 -12.96 -25.46 -4.71
C GLN A 397 -13.59 -26.82 -4.35
N SER A 398 -12.80 -27.77 -3.83
CA SER A 398 -13.34 -29.04 -3.32
C SER A 398 -14.17 -28.86 -2.05
N LEU A 399 -13.80 -27.96 -1.14
CA LEU A 399 -14.60 -27.61 0.04
C LEU A 399 -15.93 -26.92 -0.33
N ARG A 400 -15.97 -26.21 -1.45
CA ARG A 400 -17.18 -25.66 -2.06
C ARG A 400 -17.99 -26.68 -2.87
N GLY A 401 -17.39 -27.82 -3.21
CA GLY A 401 -17.94 -28.84 -4.12
C GLY A 401 -18.25 -30.20 -3.48
N VAL A 402 -17.88 -30.45 -2.22
CA VAL A 402 -18.26 -31.66 -1.49
C VAL A 402 -19.65 -31.44 -0.89
N ASN A 403 -20.65 -31.56 -1.77
CA ASN A 403 -21.83 -32.33 -1.41
C ASN A 403 -21.41 -33.78 -1.49
N HIS A 404 -21.15 -34.43 -0.37
CA HIS A 404 -21.15 -35.89 -0.32
C HIS A 404 -21.79 -36.37 0.99
N GLU A 405 -23.02 -36.84 0.78
CA GLU A 405 -23.73 -37.98 1.41
C GLU A 405 -23.91 -38.01 2.93
#